data_AF-A0A497KSD8-F1
#
_entry.id   AF-A0A497KSD8-F1
#
_cell.length_a   1.000
_cell.length_b   1.000
_cell.length_c   1.000
_cell.angle_alpha   90.00
_cell.angle_beta   90.00
_cell.angle_gamma   90.00
#
_symmetry.space_group_name_H-M   'P 1'
#
loop_
_entity.id
_entity.type
_entity.pdbx_description
1 polymer ?
#
loop_
_entity_poly.entity_id
_entity_poly.type
_entity_poly.pdbx_seq_one_letter_code
_entity_poly.pdbx_strand_id
1 'polypeptide(L)'
;MCSSGCPTASKMDITPRKMVRLIQLGREEVLNSKTMWVCLSCFTCVVRCPRKIDLAKLGEALRQIRLRKGLDHIHISEIPEEERKKLPQIALVSNFRKFTS
;
A
#
# COMPACT_ATOMS: atom_id res chain seq x y z
N MET A 1 -10.33 13.11 -10.22
CA MET A 1 -9.20 12.88 -11.13
C MET A 1 -8.26 11.77 -10.64
N CYS A 2 -7.63 11.86 -9.46
CA CYS A 2 -6.83 10.74 -8.93
C CYS A 2 -7.68 9.51 -8.59
N SER A 3 -8.80 9.66 -7.89
CA SER A 3 -9.72 8.54 -7.60
C SER A 3 -10.42 8.02 -8.84
N SER A 4 -10.81 8.91 -9.77
CA SER A 4 -11.54 8.54 -10.99
C SER A 4 -10.66 7.83 -12.02
N GLY A 5 -9.34 8.06 -12.01
CA GLY A 5 -8.40 7.38 -12.89
C GLY A 5 -7.79 6.11 -12.31
N CYS A 6 -8.15 5.74 -11.07
CA CYS A 6 -7.57 4.58 -10.40
C CYS A 6 -8.44 3.33 -10.65
N PRO A 7 -7.91 2.27 -11.27
CA PRO A 7 -8.67 1.03 -11.52
C PRO A 7 -9.14 0.33 -10.25
N THR A 8 -8.40 0.52 -9.14
CA THR A 8 -8.71 -0.10 -7.84
C THR A 8 -9.44 0.83 -6.87
N ALA A 9 -9.98 1.95 -7.36
CA ALA A 9 -10.66 2.94 -6.52
C ALA A 9 -11.80 2.34 -5.68
N SER A 10 -12.53 1.36 -6.20
CA SER A 10 -13.62 0.67 -5.49
C SER A 10 -13.14 -0.23 -4.35
N LYS A 11 -11.86 -0.63 -4.34
CA LYS A 11 -11.24 -1.48 -3.31
C LYS A 11 -10.51 -0.64 -2.24
N MET A 12 -10.51 0.67 -2.37
CA MET A 12 -9.89 1.59 -1.42
C MET A 12 -10.87 1.92 -0.29
N ASP A 13 -10.36 1.93 0.94
CA ASP A 13 -11.05 2.40 2.14
C ASP A 13 -11.05 3.93 2.26
N ILE A 14 -10.02 4.61 1.75
CA ILE A 14 -9.96 6.06 1.63
C ILE A 14 -9.52 6.46 0.22
N THR A 15 -10.08 7.53 -0.31
CA THR A 15 -9.65 8.00 -1.63
C THR A 15 -8.23 8.59 -1.59
N PRO A 16 -7.49 8.60 -2.71
CA PRO A 16 -6.16 9.24 -2.76
C PRO A 16 -6.19 10.72 -2.34
N ARG A 17 -7.30 11.43 -2.61
CA ARG A 17 -7.49 12.81 -2.13
C ARG A 17 -7.57 12.88 -0.61
N LYS A 18 -8.32 11.97 0.04
CA LYS A 18 -8.42 11.89 1.50
C LYS A 18 -7.08 11.50 2.12
N MET A 19 -6.37 10.54 1.52
CA MET A 19 -5.01 10.14 1.92
C MET A 19 -4.06 11.35 1.97
N VAL A 20 -3.98 12.14 0.88
CA VAL A 20 -3.14 13.36 0.86
C VAL A 20 -3.56 14.35 1.94
N ARG A 21 -4.86 14.54 2.16
CA ARG A 21 -5.34 15.46 3.20
C ARG A 21 -4.93 15.00 4.61
N LEU A 22 -5.01 13.71 4.90
CA LEU A 22 -4.58 13.16 6.19
C LEU A 22 -3.07 13.34 6.41
N ILE A 23 -2.27 13.11 5.37
CA ILE A 23 -0.82 13.38 5.40
C ILE A 23 -0.54 14.85 5.72
N GLN A 24 -1.21 15.79 5.04
CA GLN A 24 -1.04 17.23 5.27
C GLN A 24 -1.43 17.65 6.70
N LEU A 25 -2.40 16.97 7.29
CA LEU A 25 -2.85 17.21 8.66
C LEU A 25 -1.98 16.49 9.71
N GLY A 26 -0.94 15.78 9.30
CA GLY A 26 -0.07 15.02 10.20
C GLY A 26 -0.78 13.85 10.90
N ARG A 27 -1.84 13.31 10.29
CA ARG A 27 -2.66 12.27 10.91
C ARG A 27 -2.08 10.89 10.64
N GLU A 28 -1.51 10.27 11.67
CA GLU A 28 -0.92 8.92 11.58
C GLU A 28 -1.95 7.83 11.23
N GLU A 29 -3.24 8.08 11.44
CA GLU A 29 -4.34 7.16 11.09
C GLU A 29 -4.30 6.71 9.61
N VAL A 30 -3.69 7.51 8.73
CA VAL A 30 -3.48 7.17 7.31
C VAL A 30 -2.66 5.89 7.14
N LEU A 31 -1.77 5.56 8.08
CA LEU A 31 -0.96 4.35 8.06
C LEU A 31 -1.80 3.09 8.25
N ASN A 32 -3.00 3.19 8.83
CA ASN A 32 -3.93 2.07 8.99
C ASN A 32 -4.78 1.80 7.75
N SER A 33 -4.61 2.62 6.71
CA SER A 33 -5.41 2.50 5.51
C SER A 33 -5.06 1.29 4.64
N LYS A 34 -6.09 0.66 4.07
CA LYS A 34 -5.95 -0.39 3.04
C LYS A 34 -5.50 0.16 1.68
N THR A 35 -5.66 1.46 1.47
CA THR A 35 -5.48 2.14 0.18
C THR A 35 -4.07 2.00 -0.39
N MET A 36 -3.04 2.05 0.46
CA MET A 36 -1.65 1.88 0.01
C MET A 36 -1.35 0.46 -0.47
N TRP A 37 -2.04 -0.55 0.05
CA TRP A 37 -1.82 -1.96 -0.28
C TRP A 37 -2.46 -2.39 -1.61
N VAL A 38 -3.60 -1.77 -1.95
CA VAL A 38 -4.34 -2.01 -3.20
C VAL A 38 -3.83 -1.17 -4.37
N CYS A 39 -2.83 -0.31 -4.13
CA CYS A 39 -2.17 0.44 -5.19
C CYS A 39 -1.45 -0.52 -6.14
N LEU A 40 -1.66 -0.34 -7.44
CA LEU A 40 -1.03 -1.13 -8.50
C LEU A 40 0.26 -0.49 -9.03
N SER A 41 0.66 0.67 -8.50
CA SER A 41 1.81 1.44 -9.01
C SER A 41 1.78 1.61 -10.54
N CYS A 42 0.59 1.86 -11.11
CA CYS A 42 0.41 2.05 -12.56
C CYS A 42 0.71 3.49 -13.02
N PHE A 43 1.00 4.40 -12.10
CA PHE A 43 1.35 5.81 -12.34
C PHE A 43 0.32 6.69 -13.08
N THR A 44 -0.86 6.17 -13.44
CA THR A 44 -1.94 6.96 -14.09
C THR A 44 -2.29 8.23 -13.32
N CYS A 45 -2.34 8.15 -12.00
CA CYS A 45 -2.66 9.28 -11.12
C CYS A 45 -1.56 10.35 -11.10
N VAL A 46 -0.30 9.97 -11.34
CA VAL A 46 0.86 10.88 -11.40
C VAL A 46 0.86 11.64 -12.73
N VAL A 47 0.74 10.91 -13.84
CA VAL A 47 0.77 11.48 -15.20
C VAL A 47 -0.33 12.53 -15.40
N ARG A 48 -1.53 12.27 -14.88
CA ARG A 48 -2.67 13.18 -15.07
C ARG A 48 -2.67 14.36 -14.09
N CYS A 49 -1.87 14.35 -13.03
CA CYS A 49 -1.93 15.30 -11.90
C CYS A 49 -1.61 16.76 -12.32
N PRO A 50 -2.58 17.71 -12.32
CA PRO A 50 -2.27 19.11 -12.64
C PRO A 50 -1.40 19.77 -11.57
N ARG A 51 -1.41 19.22 -10.33
CA ARG A 51 -0.61 19.70 -9.21
C ARG A 51 0.75 18.99 -9.09
N LYS A 52 1.10 18.12 -10.05
CA LYS A 52 2.37 17.38 -10.08
C LYS A 52 2.68 16.61 -8.78
N ILE A 53 1.63 16.11 -8.12
CA ILE A 53 1.75 15.28 -6.92
C ILE A 53 2.02 13.84 -7.34
N ASP A 54 3.12 13.27 -6.84
CA ASP A 54 3.46 11.87 -7.02
C ASP A 54 2.75 10.98 -5.98
N LEU A 55 1.47 10.67 -6.27
CA LEU A 55 0.64 9.83 -5.41
C LEU A 55 1.16 8.39 -5.29
N ALA A 56 1.87 7.89 -6.31
CA ALA A 56 2.44 6.56 -6.29
C ALA A 56 3.57 6.47 -5.25
N LYS A 57 4.50 7.44 -5.27
CA LYS A 57 5.54 7.55 -4.24
C LYS A 57 4.98 7.80 -2.85
N LEU A 58 3.94 8.61 -2.72
CA LEU A 58 3.29 8.83 -1.41
C LEU A 58 2.71 7.54 -0.83
N GLY A 59 1.98 6.76 -1.64
CA GLY A 59 1.44 5.48 -1.19
C GLY A 59 2.54 4.48 -0.79
N GLU A 60 3.61 4.40 -1.58
CA GLU A 60 4.76 3.55 -1.26
C GLU A 60 5.50 4.01 -0.01
N ALA A 61 5.68 5.32 0.18
CA ALA A 61 6.30 5.87 1.38
C ALA A 61 5.50 5.53 2.64
N LEU A 62 4.17 5.63 2.60
CA LEU A 62 3.32 5.21 3.73
C LEU A 62 3.48 3.72 4.04
N ARG A 63 3.55 2.87 3.00
CA ARG A 63 3.79 1.43 3.17
C ARG A 63 5.12 1.17 3.87
N GLN A 64 6.20 1.81 3.41
CA GLN A 64 7.53 1.70 3.99
C GLN A 64 7.59 2.20 5.43
N ILE A 65 6.95 3.33 5.74
CA ILE A 65 6.88 3.85 7.11
C ILE A 65 6.18 2.85 8.02
N ARG A 66 5.08 2.25 7.57
CA ARG A 66 4.36 1.24 8.36
C ARG A 66 5.20 -0.02 8.59
N LEU A 67 5.81 -0.56 7.55
CA LEU A 67 6.67 -1.74 7.64
C LEU A 67 7.86 -1.50 8.59
N ARG A 68 8.52 -0.34 8.49
CA ARG A 68 9.64 0.03 9.39
C ARG A 68 9.23 0.22 10.84
N LYS A 69 7.94 0.45 11.13
CA LYS A 69 7.38 0.45 12.49
C LYS A 69 7.11 -0.98 13.00
N GLY A 70 7.45 -2.04 12.26
CA GLY A 70 7.17 -3.44 12.58
C GLY A 70 5.70 -3.82 12.42
N LEU A 71 4.90 -2.96 11.76
CA LEU A 71 3.47 -3.18 11.55
C LEU A 71 3.23 -3.90 10.23
N ASP A 72 3.79 -5.11 10.13
CA ASP A 72 3.66 -5.96 8.95
C ASP A 72 2.18 -6.22 8.62
N HIS A 73 1.94 -6.44 7.33
CA HIS A 73 0.62 -6.88 6.87
C HIS A 73 0.47 -8.40 6.99
N ILE A 74 1.57 -9.14 6.85
CA ILE A 74 1.63 -10.60 6.93
C ILE A 74 2.88 -11.01 7.73
N HIS A 75 2.70 -11.85 8.74
CA HIS A 75 3.78 -12.44 9.53
C HIS A 75 4.08 -13.85 9.02
N ILE A 76 5.13 -13.98 8.21
CA ILE A 76 5.48 -15.27 7.57
C ILE A 76 5.94 -16.31 8.60
N SER A 77 6.49 -15.85 9.73
CA SER A 77 6.88 -16.70 10.86
C SER A 77 5.71 -17.40 11.54
N GLU A 78 4.49 -16.87 11.43
CA GLU A 78 3.29 -17.43 12.06
C GLU A 78 2.62 -18.50 11.19
N ILE A 79 3.07 -18.68 9.95
CA ILE A 79 2.52 -19.70 9.05
C ILE A 79 2.97 -21.10 9.53
N PRO A 80 2.04 -22.03 9.79
CA PRO A 80 2.37 -23.40 10.20
C PRO A 80 3.32 -24.07 9.20
N GLU A 81 4.25 -24.88 9.70
CA GLU A 81 5.29 -25.48 8.86
C GLU A 81 4.72 -26.35 7.72
N GLU A 82 3.65 -27.10 8.01
CA GLU A 82 2.95 -27.94 7.05
C GLU A 82 2.30 -27.14 5.91
N GLU A 83 1.87 -25.92 6.18
CA GLU A 83 1.29 -25.02 5.18
C GLU A 83 2.39 -24.31 4.40
N ARG A 84 3.44 -23.86 5.09
CA ARG A 84 4.63 -23.22 4.48
C ARG A 84 5.33 -24.12 3.46
N LYS A 85 5.40 -25.44 3.71
CA LYS A 85 5.97 -26.42 2.77
C LYS A 85 5.17 -26.56 1.47
N LYS A 86 3.87 -26.25 1.49
CA LYS A 86 2.97 -26.33 0.32
C LYS A 86 2.94 -25.03 -0.48
N LEU A 87 3.40 -23.92 0.10
CA LEU A 87 3.41 -22.63 -0.56
C LEU A 87 4.45 -22.61 -1.68
N PRO A 88 4.09 -22.13 -2.88
CA PRO A 88 5.08 -21.93 -3.93
C PRO A 88 6.04 -20.81 -3.52
N GLN A 89 7.32 -20.92 -3.90
CA GLN A 89 8.36 -19.94 -3.56
C GLN A 89 7.96 -18.50 -3.93
N ILE A 90 7.23 -18.33 -5.03
CA ILE A 90 6.75 -17.03 -5.48
C ILE A 90 5.79 -16.36 -4.48
N ALA A 91 4.99 -17.13 -3.74
CA ALA A 91 4.13 -16.61 -2.69
C ALA A 91 4.96 -16.03 -1.54
N LEU A 92 6.02 -16.73 -1.11
CA LEU A 92 6.90 -16.22 -0.07
C LEU A 92 7.62 -14.93 -0.51
N VAL A 93 8.27 -14.97 -1.68
CA VAL A 93 9.04 -13.82 -2.21
C VAL A 93 8.16 -12.59 -2.42
N SER A 94 6.94 -12.76 -2.94
CA SER A 94 6.00 -11.65 -3.14
C SER A 94 5.55 -11.02 -1.81
N ASN A 95 5.31 -11.84 -0.78
CA ASN A 95 4.95 -11.36 0.54
C ASN A 95 6.12 -10.64 1.24
N PHE A 96 7.33 -11.18 1.20
CA PHE A 96 8.51 -10.48 1.72
C PHE A 96 8.76 -9.13 1.04
N ARG A 97 8.51 -9.02 -0.27
CA ARG A 97 8.70 -7.74 -0.98
C ARG A 97 7.65 -6.70 -0.65
N LYS A 98 6.39 -7.13 -0.49
CA LYS A 98 5.26 -6.23 -0.43
C LYS A 98 4.71 -6.05 0.98
N PHE A 99 4.62 -7.09 1.80
CA PHE A 99 3.76 -7.15 2.98
C PHE A 99 4.49 -7.33 4.31
N THR A 100 5.80 -7.53 4.29
CA THR A 100 6.64 -7.78 5.47
C THR A 100 7.91 -6.92 5.39
N SER A 101 8.41 -6.42 6.52
CA SER A 101 9.66 -5.65 6.64
C SER A 101 10.92 -6.51 6.73
#